data_AF-A0A927QYA2-F1
#
_entry.id   AF-A0A927QYA2-F1
#
_cell.length_a   1.000
_cell.length_b   1.000
_cell.length_c   1.000
_cell.angle_alpha   90.00
_cell.angle_beta   90.00
_cell.angle_gamma   90.00
#
_symmetry.space_group_name_H-M   'P 1'
#
loop_
_entity.id
_entity.type
_entity.pdbx_description
1 polymer ?
#
loop_
_entity_poly.entity_id
_entity_poly.type
_entity_poly.pdbx_seq_one_letter_code
_entity_poly.pdbx_strand_id
1 'polypeptide(L)'
;MELYDTRWIGPEPLLRGLHRQGLPIVDDHEEARMRGNADKDGVPRTQPGGVQGRPGVTAPGSPYLRPDWDYRIWEFNANHRQLLIRCDYATGGIELDRSEVWFGNVSFMVLAPIIRGLHLRRPNESEVARLQAAHGQEKINWAYVWLLNEAGTHFVSSGRPSWREGRRPIEAPSFFAGHPWPERPEDNTGSI
;
A
#
# COMPACT_ATOMS: atom_id res chain seq x y z
N MET A 1 -8.13 41.69 -3.59
CA MET A 1 -8.27 40.37 -4.26
C MET A 1 -6.91 39.71 -4.09
N GLU A 2 -6.73 39.04 -2.95
CA GLU A 2 -5.43 38.60 -2.45
C GLU A 2 -4.99 37.27 -3.06
N LEU A 3 -3.68 37.19 -3.24
CA LEU A 3 -2.91 36.14 -3.89
C LEU A 3 -2.85 34.87 -3.05
N TYR A 4 -2.97 33.71 -3.68
CA TYR A 4 -2.61 32.43 -3.09
C TYR A 4 -1.08 32.28 -3.09
N ASP A 5 -0.44 32.44 -1.93
CA ASP A 5 0.95 32.04 -1.71
C ASP A 5 0.98 30.59 -1.23
N THR A 6 1.25 29.66 -2.15
CA THR A 6 1.59 28.27 -1.84
C THR A 6 3.03 28.00 -2.27
N ARG A 7 3.97 28.51 -1.49
CA ARG A 7 5.38 28.10 -1.58
C ARG A 7 5.67 26.98 -0.58
N TRP A 8 5.71 25.75 -1.07
CA TRP A 8 6.39 24.64 -0.37
C TRP A 8 7.82 24.54 -0.94
N ILE A 9 8.83 24.68 -0.08
CA ILE A 9 10.26 24.54 -0.41
C ILE A 9 10.68 23.15 0.07
N GLY A 10 10.73 22.19 -0.85
CA GLY A 10 11.36 20.88 -0.66
C GLY A 10 12.50 20.69 -1.67
N PRO A 11 13.44 19.77 -1.41
CA PRO A 11 14.64 19.64 -2.24
C PRO A 11 14.31 19.16 -3.66
N GLU A 12 14.92 19.82 -4.65
CA GLU A 12 14.84 19.46 -6.08
C GLU A 12 15.37 18.04 -6.33
N PRO A 13 14.64 17.19 -7.08
CA PRO A 13 15.21 15.96 -7.62
C PRO A 13 16.08 16.29 -8.83
N LEU A 14 17.37 15.97 -8.72
CA LEU A 14 18.33 16.00 -9.82
C LEU A 14 17.87 15.11 -10.98
N LEU A 15 17.59 15.73 -12.13
CA LEU A 15 17.34 15.07 -13.42
C LEU A 15 18.60 14.39 -13.98
N ARG A 16 18.52 13.11 -14.34
CA ARG A 16 19.13 12.46 -15.54
C ARG A 16 18.26 11.21 -15.84
N GLY A 17 17.53 11.10 -16.94
CA GLY A 17 18.00 11.09 -18.32
C GLY A 17 18.30 9.65 -18.73
N LEU A 18 17.36 8.97 -19.40
CA LEU A 18 17.62 7.78 -20.22
C LEU A 18 16.48 7.52 -21.21
N HIS A 19 16.75 7.92 -22.45
CA HIS A 19 16.17 7.37 -23.68
C HIS A 19 16.64 5.92 -23.88
N ARG A 20 15.74 5.00 -24.26
CA ARG A 20 15.90 3.90 -25.27
C ARG A 20 14.82 2.84 -25.06
N GLN A 21 13.89 2.68 -25.99
CA GLN A 21 13.91 1.77 -27.15
C GLN A 21 13.40 0.34 -26.84
N GLY A 22 12.29 0.02 -27.53
CA GLY A 22 11.80 -1.28 -28.02
C GLY A 22 12.26 -2.59 -27.39
N LEU A 23 11.29 -3.37 -26.91
CA LEU A 23 11.41 -4.81 -26.76
C LEU A 23 10.40 -5.51 -27.68
N PRO A 24 10.79 -6.62 -28.35
CA PRO A 24 9.91 -7.36 -29.24
C PRO A 24 8.96 -8.28 -28.47
N ILE A 25 7.79 -8.49 -29.06
CA ILE A 25 6.78 -9.48 -28.69
C ILE A 25 7.30 -10.86 -29.08
N VAL A 26 7.22 -11.84 -28.18
CA VAL A 26 7.42 -13.27 -28.50
C VAL A 26 6.17 -14.01 -28.04
N ASP A 27 5.56 -14.72 -29.00
CA ASP A 27 4.37 -15.55 -28.85
C ASP A 27 4.63 -16.82 -28.02
N ASP A 28 3.67 -17.16 -27.17
CA ASP A 28 3.50 -18.44 -26.50
C ASP A 28 3.07 -19.53 -27.51
N HIS A 29 3.67 -20.72 -27.45
CA HIS A 29 2.96 -22.00 -27.65
C HIS A 29 3.84 -23.22 -27.31
N GLU A 30 3.29 -24.11 -26.48
CA GLU A 30 3.56 -25.57 -26.37
C GLU A 30 4.98 -26.05 -25.95
N GLU A 31 5.18 -27.07 -25.11
CA GLU A 31 4.39 -28.26 -24.84
C GLU A 31 4.47 -28.68 -23.36
N ALA A 32 3.29 -28.98 -22.81
CA ALA A 32 3.15 -29.89 -21.70
C ALA A 32 3.19 -31.33 -22.23
N ARG A 33 4.24 -32.09 -21.92
CA ARG A 33 4.25 -33.56 -22.00
C ARG A 33 5.29 -34.11 -21.02
N MET A 34 4.80 -34.66 -19.90
CA MET A 34 5.07 -36.04 -19.48
C MET A 34 4.57 -36.26 -18.05
N ARG A 35 3.57 -37.12 -17.93
CA ARG A 35 3.07 -37.70 -16.68
C ARG A 35 3.94 -38.91 -16.31
N GLY A 36 4.14 -39.13 -15.01
CA GLY A 36 4.64 -40.38 -14.41
C GLY A 36 3.98 -40.60 -13.06
N ASN A 37 3.60 -41.84 -12.76
CA ASN A 37 2.47 -42.26 -11.92
C ASN A 37 2.90 -42.91 -10.58
N ALA A 38 1.96 -42.99 -9.62
CA ALA A 38 1.83 -43.97 -8.50
C ALA A 38 2.90 -43.91 -7.37
N ASP A 39 2.67 -44.26 -6.09
CA ASP A 39 1.63 -44.96 -5.31
C ASP A 39 1.82 -44.52 -3.82
N LYS A 40 0.75 -44.20 -3.07
CA LYS A 40 0.10 -45.00 -2.00
C LYS A 40 0.82 -45.18 -0.64
N ASP A 41 0.02 -44.86 0.39
CA ASP A 41 -0.04 -45.37 1.77
C ASP A 41 0.97 -44.89 2.83
N GLY A 42 0.45 -44.24 3.90
CA GLY A 42 1.12 -44.26 5.21
C GLY A 42 0.96 -43.08 6.19
N VAL A 43 -0.22 -42.94 6.80
CA VAL A 43 -0.49 -42.45 8.18
C VAL A 43 -0.27 -40.95 8.54
N PRO A 44 -1.26 -40.27 9.17
CA PRO A 44 -1.17 -38.86 9.53
C PRO A 44 -0.36 -38.66 10.82
N ARG A 45 0.73 -37.89 10.75
CA ARG A 45 1.40 -37.35 11.93
C ARG A 45 0.83 -35.99 12.28
N THR A 46 -0.01 -35.96 13.30
CA THR A 46 -0.38 -34.75 14.03
C THR A 46 0.86 -34.21 14.74
N GLN A 47 1.34 -33.03 14.34
CA GLN A 47 2.18 -32.17 15.18
C GLN A 47 1.49 -30.82 15.35
N PRO A 48 1.39 -30.30 16.59
CA PRO A 48 0.88 -28.97 16.88
C PRO A 48 2.00 -27.95 16.70
N GLY A 49 1.89 -27.10 15.70
CA GLY A 49 2.81 -25.98 15.47
C GLY A 49 2.01 -24.81 14.94
N GLY A 50 1.99 -23.72 15.70
CA GLY A 50 1.22 -22.51 15.39
C GLY A 50 1.54 -21.99 14.00
N VAL A 51 0.58 -22.09 13.10
CA VAL A 51 0.59 -21.39 11.82
C VAL A 51 0.27 -19.94 12.12
N GLN A 52 1.31 -19.15 12.39
CA GLN A 52 1.23 -17.71 12.23
C GLN A 52 0.95 -17.49 10.74
N GLY A 53 -0.31 -17.19 10.40
CA GLY A 53 -0.78 -17.13 9.03
C GLY A 53 0.09 -16.22 8.17
N ARG A 54 0.56 -16.72 7.04
CA ARG A 54 1.10 -15.89 5.96
C ARG A 54 -0.03 -14.96 5.50
N PRO A 55 0.09 -13.62 5.57
CA PRO A 55 -0.96 -12.73 5.07
C PRO A 55 -0.84 -12.58 3.56
N GLY A 56 -1.13 -13.65 2.82
CA GLY A 56 -1.33 -13.59 1.38
C GLY A 56 -2.81 -13.29 1.11
N VAL A 57 -3.08 -12.08 0.59
CA VAL A 57 -4.41 -11.56 0.21
C VAL A 57 -5.34 -11.34 1.40
N THR A 58 -5.43 -10.10 1.88
CA THR A 58 -6.49 -9.72 2.82
C THR A 58 -7.85 -9.86 2.13
N ALA A 59 -8.82 -10.49 2.78
CA ALA A 59 -10.19 -10.57 2.25
C ALA A 59 -10.72 -9.15 1.97
N PRO A 60 -11.46 -8.93 0.86
CA PRO A 60 -12.02 -7.63 0.53
C PRO A 60 -12.77 -7.03 1.72
N GLY A 61 -12.42 -5.80 2.12
CA GLY A 61 -13.07 -5.09 3.23
C GLY A 61 -12.54 -5.40 4.63
N SER A 62 -11.58 -6.33 4.78
CA SER A 62 -10.87 -6.50 6.04
C SER A 62 -9.85 -5.38 6.25
N PRO A 63 -9.65 -4.90 7.49
CA PRO A 63 -8.69 -3.84 7.77
C PRO A 63 -7.27 -4.32 7.45
N TYR A 64 -6.41 -3.37 7.09
CA TYR A 64 -5.00 -3.62 6.91
C TYR A 64 -4.22 -3.06 8.09
N LEU A 65 -3.49 -3.92 8.78
CA LEU A 65 -2.86 -3.65 10.06
C LEU A 65 -1.36 -3.92 10.01
N ARG A 66 -0.57 -2.89 10.33
CA ARG A 66 0.88 -2.95 10.54
C ARG A 66 1.24 -2.09 11.77
N PRO A 67 0.97 -2.60 12.99
CA PRO A 67 1.07 -1.81 14.22
C PRO A 67 2.52 -1.42 14.57
N ASP A 68 3.51 -2.16 14.09
CA ASP A 68 4.92 -1.94 14.43
C ASP A 68 5.69 -1.12 13.38
N TRP A 69 5.00 -0.62 12.35
CA TRP A 69 5.61 0.03 11.19
C TRP A 69 5.29 1.53 11.17
N ASP A 70 6.31 2.33 10.87
CA ASP A 70 6.21 3.79 10.77
C ASP A 70 6.10 4.21 9.31
N TYR A 71 4.95 4.73 8.92
CA TYR A 71 4.68 5.20 7.57
C TYR A 71 4.92 6.71 7.44
N ARG A 72 5.42 7.12 6.28
CA ARG A 72 5.61 8.51 5.90
C ARG A 72 4.88 8.80 4.60
N ILE A 73 4.54 10.06 4.39
CA ILE A 73 4.12 10.54 3.06
C ILE A 73 5.34 10.41 2.14
N TRP A 74 5.21 9.61 1.10
CA TRP A 74 6.26 9.41 0.11
C TRP A 74 6.03 10.29 -1.11
N GLU A 75 4.80 10.31 -1.62
CA GLU A 75 4.41 11.12 -2.76
C GLU A 75 2.99 11.66 -2.58
N PHE A 76 2.79 12.91 -2.99
CA PHE A 76 1.46 13.49 -3.14
C PHE A 76 1.37 14.27 -4.44
N ASN A 77 0.47 13.84 -5.32
CA ASN A 77 0.20 14.50 -6.59
C ASN A 77 -1.18 15.17 -6.54
N ALA A 78 -1.20 16.49 -6.37
CA ALA A 78 -2.43 17.26 -6.25
C ALA A 78 -3.27 17.26 -7.54
N ASN A 79 -2.63 17.29 -8.71
CA ASN A 79 -3.31 17.32 -10.01
C ASN A 79 -4.07 16.01 -10.26
N HIS A 80 -3.47 14.88 -9.92
CA HIS A 80 -4.09 13.56 -10.06
C HIS A 80 -4.83 13.10 -8.80
N ARG A 81 -4.76 13.90 -7.72
CA ARG A 81 -5.37 13.62 -6.41
C ARG A 81 -4.95 12.25 -5.88
N GLN A 82 -3.64 11.99 -5.90
CA GLN A 82 -3.03 10.73 -5.50
C GLN A 82 -2.11 10.94 -4.30
N LEU A 83 -2.18 10.03 -3.35
CA LEU A 83 -1.30 9.97 -2.18
C LEU A 83 -0.68 8.57 -2.10
N LEU A 84 0.63 8.53 -1.90
CA LEU A 84 1.38 7.33 -1.58
C LEU A 84 2.01 7.51 -0.20
N ILE A 85 1.67 6.65 0.74
CA ILE A 85 2.42 6.50 1.99
C ILE A 85 3.27 5.24 1.92
N ARG A 86 4.46 5.29 2.50
CA ARG A 86 5.42 4.20 2.47
C ARG A 86 6.06 3.99 3.84
N CYS A 87 6.30 2.74 4.17
CA CYS A 87 7.22 2.33 5.21
C CYS A 87 8.32 1.48 4.57
N ASP A 88 9.57 1.81 4.90
CA ASP A 88 10.75 1.03 4.58
C ASP A 88 11.38 0.57 5.89
N TYR A 89 11.29 -0.73 6.18
CA TYR A 89 11.79 -1.34 7.39
C TYR A 89 13.11 -2.05 7.13
N ALA A 90 14.19 -1.59 7.77
CA ALA A 90 15.51 -2.15 7.58
C ALA A 90 15.66 -3.50 8.28
N THR A 91 16.05 -4.53 7.53
CA THR A 91 16.26 -5.89 8.03
C THR A 91 17.74 -6.25 8.19
N GLY A 92 18.64 -5.27 8.07
CA GLY A 92 20.09 -5.43 8.24
C GLY A 92 20.86 -5.86 6.98
N GLY A 93 20.18 -5.99 5.83
CA GLY A 93 20.79 -6.27 4.52
C GLY A 93 20.73 -5.10 3.54
N ILE A 94 20.97 -5.38 2.26
CA ILE A 94 20.82 -4.42 1.14
C ILE A 94 19.37 -4.25 0.66
N GLU A 95 18.47 -5.12 1.14
CA GLU A 95 17.04 -5.06 0.91
C GLU A 95 16.32 -4.64 2.19
N LEU A 96 15.14 -4.05 2.02
CA LEU A 96 14.24 -3.56 3.04
C LEU A 96 12.91 -4.28 2.89
N ASP A 97 12.22 -4.52 3.99
CA ASP A 97 10.80 -4.84 3.93
C ASP A 97 10.05 -3.55 3.65
N ARG A 98 9.39 -3.48 2.50
CA ARG A 98 8.68 -2.28 2.04
C ARG A 98 7.19 -2.51 2.05
N SER A 99 6.46 -1.53 2.54
CA SER A 99 5.01 -1.46 2.44
C SER A 99 4.59 -0.11 1.88
N GLU A 100 3.71 -0.15 0.89
CA GLU A 100 3.15 1.03 0.25
C GLU A 100 1.63 0.97 0.30
N VAL A 101 1.02 2.11 0.61
CA VAL A 101 -0.42 2.29 0.48
C VAL A 101 -0.70 3.47 -0.43
N TRP A 102 -1.43 3.18 -1.50
CA TRP A 102 -1.85 4.14 -2.51
C TRP A 102 -3.31 4.52 -2.30
N PHE A 103 -3.57 5.82 -2.35
CA PHE A 103 -4.90 6.42 -2.30
C PHE A 103 -5.13 7.24 -3.56
N GLY A 104 -6.14 6.86 -4.34
CA GLY A 104 -6.61 7.63 -5.49
C GLY A 104 -7.80 8.52 -5.14
N ASN A 105 -8.02 9.58 -5.92
CA ASN A 105 -9.14 10.51 -5.74
C ASN A 105 -9.20 11.13 -4.32
N VAL A 106 -8.05 11.48 -3.77
CA VAL A 106 -7.93 12.15 -2.46
C VAL A 106 -8.65 13.50 -2.52
N SER A 107 -9.62 13.71 -1.63
CA SER A 107 -10.39 14.95 -1.50
C SER A 107 -10.00 15.74 -0.26
N PHE A 108 -9.61 15.04 0.80
CA PHE A 108 -9.27 15.63 2.08
C PHE A 108 -8.33 14.69 2.83
N MET A 109 -7.41 15.22 3.63
CA MET A 109 -6.52 14.42 4.47
C MET A 109 -6.10 15.18 5.71
N VAL A 110 -6.00 14.48 6.83
CA VAL A 110 -5.41 14.94 8.09
C VAL A 110 -4.35 13.93 8.46
N LEU A 111 -3.08 14.30 8.31
CA LEU A 111 -1.94 13.40 8.46
C LEU A 111 -0.91 14.00 9.39
N ALA A 112 -0.33 13.18 10.26
CA ALA A 112 0.94 13.50 10.89
C ALA A 112 2.09 13.27 9.88
N PRO A 113 3.26 13.91 10.06
CA PRO A 113 4.44 13.64 9.23
C PRO A 113 4.90 12.17 9.28
N ILE A 114 4.64 11.49 10.41
CA ILE A 114 4.90 10.08 10.63
C ILE A 114 3.63 9.46 11.21
N ILE A 115 3.13 8.40 10.57
CA ILE A 115 1.99 7.61 11.00
C ILE A 115 2.56 6.34 11.64
N ARG A 116 2.55 6.29 12.97
CA ARG A 116 3.01 5.12 13.72
C ARG A 116 1.91 4.09 13.82
N GLY A 117 2.19 2.85 13.46
CA GLY A 117 1.25 1.74 13.56
C GLY A 117 0.05 1.94 12.65
N LEU A 118 0.22 1.60 11.37
CA LEU A 118 -0.83 1.80 10.38
C LEU A 118 -2.01 0.87 10.64
N HIS A 119 -3.16 1.47 10.93
CA HIS A 119 -4.46 0.81 11.06
C HIS A 119 -5.39 1.36 10.00
N LEU A 120 -5.35 0.78 8.80
CA LEU A 120 -6.16 1.23 7.68
C LEU A 120 -7.54 0.57 7.70
N ARG A 121 -8.57 1.35 8.00
CA ARG A 121 -9.96 0.86 8.12
C ARG A 121 -11.00 1.95 7.90
N ARG A 122 -12.27 1.53 7.81
CA ARG A 122 -13.41 2.45 7.87
C ARG A 122 -13.64 2.97 9.30
N PRO A 123 -14.05 4.24 9.45
CA PRO A 123 -14.56 4.72 10.73
C PRO A 123 -15.93 4.08 11.02
N ASN A 124 -16.22 3.85 12.30
CA ASN A 124 -17.58 3.55 12.76
C ASN A 124 -18.40 4.85 12.91
N GLU A 125 -19.70 4.72 13.21
CA GLU A 125 -20.61 5.88 13.32
C GLU A 125 -20.16 6.92 14.36
N SER A 126 -19.70 6.48 15.53
CA SER A 126 -19.21 7.38 16.58
C SER A 126 -17.96 8.14 16.17
N GLU A 127 -17.09 7.49 15.39
CA GLU A 127 -15.88 8.13 14.86
C GLU A 127 -16.21 9.13 13.75
N VAL A 128 -17.16 8.80 12.87
CA VAL A 128 -17.66 9.75 11.87
C VAL A 128 -18.23 10.99 12.56
N ALA A 129 -19.07 10.83 13.57
CA ALA A 129 -19.65 11.96 14.32
C ALA A 129 -18.57 12.84 14.95
N ARG A 130 -17.55 12.23 15.58
CA ARG A 130 -16.40 12.95 16.15
C ARG A 130 -15.62 13.72 15.10
N LEU A 131 -15.32 13.10 13.95
CA LEU A 131 -14.58 13.76 12.86
C LEU A 131 -15.39 14.89 12.22
N GLN A 132 -16.70 14.71 12.08
CA GLN A 132 -17.62 15.75 11.59
C GLN A 132 -17.63 16.97 12.50
N ALA A 133 -17.68 16.75 13.82
CA ALA A 133 -17.59 17.83 14.80
C ALA A 133 -16.25 18.57 14.74
N ALA A 134 -15.14 17.86 14.49
CA ALA A 134 -13.81 18.43 14.47
C ALA A 134 -13.45 19.16 13.15
N HIS A 135 -13.96 18.68 12.01
CA HIS A 135 -13.51 19.14 10.68
C HIS A 135 -14.62 19.69 9.77
N GLY A 136 -15.88 19.63 10.20
CA GLY A 136 -17.03 20.10 9.43
C GLY A 136 -17.44 19.15 8.29
N GLN A 137 -18.64 19.33 7.76
CA GLN A 137 -19.24 18.40 6.79
C GLN A 137 -19.00 18.78 5.32
N GLU A 138 -18.77 20.06 5.01
CA GLU A 138 -18.88 20.57 3.63
C GLU A 138 -17.80 20.08 2.66
N LYS A 139 -16.64 19.65 3.17
CA LYS A 139 -15.47 19.29 2.35
C LYS A 139 -15.12 17.81 2.36
N ILE A 140 -15.77 17.01 3.22
CA ILE A 140 -15.39 15.62 3.46
C ILE A 140 -16.53 14.72 3.02
N ASN A 141 -16.24 13.80 2.10
CA ASN A 141 -17.17 12.74 1.78
C ASN A 141 -16.97 11.57 2.75
N TRP A 142 -17.78 11.54 3.80
CA TRP A 142 -17.69 10.56 4.89
C TRP A 142 -17.83 9.10 4.43
N ALA A 143 -18.53 8.86 3.33
CA ALA A 143 -18.63 7.53 2.71
C ALA A 143 -17.30 7.04 2.12
N TYR A 144 -16.28 7.89 2.04
CA TYR A 144 -14.96 7.60 1.46
C TYR A 144 -13.81 7.90 2.44
N VAL A 145 -14.11 8.00 3.74
CA VAL A 145 -13.09 8.19 4.77
C VAL A 145 -12.45 6.85 5.17
N TRP A 146 -11.13 6.90 5.31
CA TRP A 146 -10.25 5.85 5.80
C TRP A 146 -9.43 6.37 6.96
N LEU A 147 -9.54 5.72 8.12
CA LEU A 147 -8.67 5.97 9.25
C LEU A 147 -7.33 5.28 9.01
N LEU A 148 -6.24 5.91 9.46
CA LEU A 148 -4.87 5.42 9.29
C LEU A 148 -4.25 4.94 10.61
N ASN A 149 -4.87 5.26 11.74
CA ASN A 149 -4.39 4.86 13.06
C ASN A 149 -5.56 4.47 13.95
N GLU A 150 -5.26 3.72 15.01
CA GLU A 150 -6.28 3.20 15.92
C GLU A 150 -7.10 4.32 16.57
N ALA A 151 -6.43 5.39 17.01
CA ALA A 151 -7.07 6.54 17.65
C ALA A 151 -7.98 7.36 16.71
N GLY A 152 -7.94 7.08 15.40
CA GLY A 152 -8.74 7.78 14.40
C GLY A 152 -8.48 9.29 14.41
N THR A 153 -7.23 9.70 14.58
CA THR A 153 -6.78 11.10 14.52
C THR A 153 -6.16 11.42 13.16
N HIS A 154 -5.84 10.40 12.38
CA HIS A 154 -5.28 10.54 11.03
C HIS A 154 -6.19 9.83 10.04
N PHE A 155 -6.57 10.54 8.99
CA PHE A 155 -7.50 9.99 8.01
C PHE A 155 -7.34 10.63 6.63
N VAL A 156 -7.83 9.89 5.63
CA VAL A 156 -7.89 10.33 4.23
C VAL A 156 -9.30 10.08 3.72
N SER A 157 -9.87 11.06 3.03
CA SER A 157 -11.09 10.93 2.24
C SER A 157 -10.70 10.66 0.80
N SER A 158 -10.87 9.44 0.32
CA SER A 158 -10.40 8.98 -1.01
C SER A 158 -11.21 7.82 -1.57
N GLY A 159 -10.95 7.48 -2.82
CA GLY A 159 -11.33 6.17 -3.36
C GLY A 159 -10.73 5.01 -2.56
N ARG A 160 -11.05 3.79 -3.00
CA ARG A 160 -10.63 2.55 -2.36
C ARG A 160 -9.08 2.46 -2.29
N PRO A 161 -8.47 2.40 -1.10
CA PRO A 161 -7.02 2.27 -0.99
C PRO A 161 -6.56 0.92 -1.51
N SER A 162 -5.37 0.91 -2.09
CA SER A 162 -4.66 -0.31 -2.47
C SER A 162 -3.33 -0.35 -1.74
N TRP A 163 -2.93 -1.52 -1.28
CA TRP A 163 -1.65 -1.69 -0.60
C TRP A 163 -0.83 -2.79 -1.27
N ARG A 164 0.48 -2.64 -1.22
CA ARG A 164 1.46 -3.61 -1.73
C ARG A 164 2.61 -3.72 -0.74
N GLU A 165 3.10 -4.94 -0.55
CA GLU A 165 4.21 -5.24 0.34
C GLU A 165 5.15 -6.25 -0.30
N GLY A 166 6.42 -6.14 0.03
CA GLY A 166 7.44 -7.08 -0.44
C GLY A 166 8.84 -6.61 -0.05
N ARG A 167 9.83 -7.46 -0.33
CA ARG A 167 11.24 -7.10 -0.14
C ARG A 167 11.78 -6.35 -1.34
N ARG A 168 12.47 -5.24 -1.09
CA ARG A 168 13.00 -4.39 -2.16
C ARG A 168 14.36 -3.79 -1.80
N PRO A 169 15.26 -3.62 -2.78
CA PRO A 169 16.37 -2.70 -2.65
C PRO A 169 15.88 -1.29 -2.28
N ILE A 170 16.68 -0.55 -1.52
CA ILE A 170 16.34 0.82 -1.10
C ILE A 170 15.96 1.72 -2.28
N GLU A 171 16.72 1.64 -3.38
CA GLU A 171 16.52 2.44 -4.61
C GLU A 171 15.46 1.89 -5.56
N ALA A 172 14.79 0.78 -5.22
CA ALA A 172 13.79 0.23 -6.11
C ALA A 172 12.61 1.22 -6.27
N PRO A 173 12.03 1.32 -7.48
CA PRO A 173 10.87 2.17 -7.70
C PRO A 173 9.68 1.72 -6.86
N SER A 174 8.67 2.59 -6.74
CA SER A 174 7.40 2.24 -6.10
C SER A 174 6.79 0.99 -6.74
N PHE A 175 6.11 0.19 -5.92
CA PHE A 175 5.30 -0.92 -6.42
C PHE A 175 4.23 -0.46 -7.40
N PHE A 176 3.79 0.80 -7.34
CA PHE A 176 2.77 1.38 -8.21
C PHE A 176 3.34 2.09 -9.45
N ALA A 177 4.65 2.00 -9.72
CA ALA A 177 5.32 2.68 -10.83
C ALA A 177 5.12 2.01 -12.22
N GLY A 178 4.14 1.10 -12.37
CA GLY A 178 3.75 0.51 -13.66
C GLY A 178 4.48 -0.78 -14.07
N HIS A 179 5.28 -1.38 -13.19
CA HIS A 179 5.81 -2.72 -13.42
C HIS A 179 4.71 -3.79 -13.30
N PRO A 180 4.84 -4.93 -14.02
CA PRO A 180 3.98 -6.09 -13.83
C PRO A 180 3.96 -6.48 -12.35
N TRP A 181 2.77 -6.81 -11.85
CA TRP A 181 2.57 -7.18 -10.45
C TRP A 181 1.89 -8.54 -10.34
N PRO A 182 2.28 -9.41 -9.39
CA PRO A 182 3.43 -9.28 -8.47
C PRO A 182 4.77 -9.43 -9.18
N GLU A 183 5.85 -8.86 -8.63
CA GLU A 183 7.20 -9.03 -9.17
C GLU A 183 7.88 -10.29 -8.59
N ARG A 184 7.55 -10.65 -7.34
CA ARG A 184 8.07 -11.84 -6.65
C ARG A 184 6.94 -12.68 -6.02
N PRO A 185 7.12 -14.00 -5.83
CA PRO A 185 6.10 -14.86 -5.21
C PRO A 185 5.72 -14.47 -3.78
N GLU A 186 6.64 -13.85 -3.04
CA GLU A 186 6.43 -13.38 -1.66
C GLU A 186 5.74 -12.01 -1.55
N ASP A 187 5.53 -11.31 -2.68
CA ASP A 187 4.88 -10.01 -2.69
C ASP A 187 3.39 -10.13 -2.35
N ASN A 188 2.93 -9.27 -1.45
CA ASN A 188 1.54 -9.26 -0.98
C ASN A 188 0.82 -8.00 -1.47
N THR A 189 -0.47 -8.12 -1.74
CA THR A 189 -1.30 -7.01 -2.19
C THR A 189 -2.72 -7.16 -1.67
N GLY A 190 -3.42 -6.04 -1.63
CA GLY A 190 -4.84 -6.03 -1.34
C GLY A 190 -5.47 -4.66 -1.55
N SER A 191 -6.78 -4.63 -1.38
CA SER A 191 -7.57 -3.41 -1.39
C SER A 191 -8.67 -3.53 -0.33
N ILE A 192 -8.97 -2.42 0.33
CA ILE A 192 -9.88 -2.39 1.49
C ILE A 192 -11.20 -1.80 1.08
#